data_AF-A0A9D0VLQ8-F1
#
_entry.id   AF-A0A9D0VLQ8-F1
#
_cell.length_a   1.000
_cell.length_b   1.000
_cell.length_c   1.000
_cell.angle_alpha   90.00
_cell.angle_beta   90.00
_cell.angle_gamma   90.00
#
_symmetry.space_group_name_H-M   'P 1'
#
loop_
_entity.id
_entity.type
_entity.pdbx_description
1 polymer ?
#
loop_
_entity_poly.entity_id
_entity_poly.type
_entity_poly.pdbx_seq_one_letter_code
_entity_poly.pdbx_strand_id
1 'polypeptide(L)'
;MAPPLPPTPADPIRRACTGSEAGVGALDGTRRPYDPPLAPAAAAGGADAPRRLLPGGVPGLAVGQHPPLGDAGAMADVHPPGSQRRSGGGLSTLSGRRRVAADRSARAVPLPVGLGVPLQPQQLQEEPRPDAGAGGEHLRPARAHPRGGAVRRDPLGQGPRQQRAPGRPGAGADHPSLLEVGAPRGGPDPARRRGDPMSWLQRRLDAIYAPQWAGGWLAMRWLWVVAATIQHGSDVLSIPDVWGAPDMLFASGPWRLAEHIYLTPTMAYGVWAMTMLGIAGVAVGGRALRPALALWAIGAWMFLGYEALNVKAHDRMLAWISLGLFLSPAHERDLTHKWRSPAPRWFLIIVYSAIYGVTGWNKVLHEPAWWTDGVVLGQHFLHFHHGLKPLGIWLSGQTWLLPVMTLTTILWESLFPLLIWIRRLNPIVLALGIAFHSVLLLTMSVGPFAIVMWSAYPVLLHPELARALWLRLGGRSR
;
A
#
# COMPACT_ATOMS: atom_id res chain seq x y z
N MET A 1 -18.09 -60.76 -14.88
CA MET A 1 -17.86 -60.49 -16.31
C MET A 1 -18.00 -59.00 -16.53
N ALA A 2 -16.91 -58.32 -16.87
CA ALA A 2 -16.88 -56.89 -17.17
C ALA A 2 -16.50 -56.71 -18.66
N PRO A 3 -17.05 -55.71 -19.36
CA PRO A 3 -16.80 -55.50 -20.79
C PRO A 3 -15.40 -54.87 -21.03
N PRO A 4 -14.79 -55.09 -22.21
CA PRO A 4 -13.48 -54.56 -22.53
C PRO A 4 -13.52 -53.06 -22.89
N LEU A 5 -12.46 -52.35 -22.50
CA LEU A 5 -12.22 -50.93 -22.79
C LEU A 5 -11.80 -50.70 -24.26
N PRO A 6 -12.10 -49.52 -24.83
CA PRO A 6 -11.73 -49.17 -26.21
C PRO A 6 -10.24 -48.77 -26.35
N PRO A 7 -9.67 -48.88 -27.58
CA PRO A 7 -8.25 -48.66 -27.84
C PRO A 7 -7.86 -47.17 -27.91
N THR A 8 -6.66 -46.87 -27.40
CA THR A 8 -5.96 -45.58 -27.47
C THR A 8 -5.42 -45.29 -28.87
N PRO A 9 -5.52 -44.05 -29.40
CA PRO A 9 -4.91 -43.69 -30.67
C PRO A 9 -3.41 -43.42 -30.54
N ALA A 10 -2.69 -43.82 -31.58
CA ALA A 10 -1.23 -43.81 -31.72
C ALA A 10 -0.64 -42.45 -32.12
N ASP A 11 0.58 -42.21 -31.63
CA ASP A 11 1.53 -41.15 -31.99
C ASP A 11 2.05 -41.27 -33.44
N PRO A 12 2.20 -40.16 -34.19
CA PRO A 12 3.10 -40.11 -35.34
C PRO A 12 4.38 -39.30 -35.05
N ILE A 13 5.42 -40.05 -34.73
CA ILE A 13 6.76 -40.10 -35.37
C ILE A 13 7.47 -38.79 -35.80
N ARG A 14 8.70 -38.70 -35.27
CA ARG A 14 9.87 -37.85 -35.62
C ARG A 14 10.45 -38.04 -37.04
N ARG A 15 11.22 -37.00 -37.45
CA ARG A 15 12.41 -36.91 -38.36
C ARG A 15 12.14 -36.09 -39.63
N ALA A 16 13.02 -35.23 -40.16
CA ALA A 16 14.48 -35.13 -40.03
C ALA A 16 15.05 -33.76 -40.51
N CYS A 17 16.36 -33.57 -40.23
CA CYS A 17 17.39 -32.84 -41.01
C CYS A 17 17.37 -31.28 -41.06
N THR A 18 18.29 -30.57 -40.37
CA THR A 18 19.68 -30.19 -40.75
C THR A 18 19.81 -29.20 -41.91
N GLY A 19 20.33 -28.00 -41.63
CA GLY A 19 20.77 -27.03 -42.64
C GLY A 19 21.31 -25.75 -42.02
N SER A 20 22.63 -25.57 -42.09
CA SER A 20 23.42 -24.41 -41.69
C SER A 20 23.50 -23.39 -42.84
N GLU A 21 23.54 -22.08 -42.54
CA GLU A 21 24.59 -21.12 -42.97
C GLU A 21 24.16 -19.65 -42.88
N ALA A 22 25.18 -18.79 -42.80
CA ALA A 22 25.17 -17.37 -42.49
C ALA A 22 24.64 -16.46 -43.60
N GLY A 23 24.27 -15.22 -43.23
CA GLY A 23 24.01 -14.14 -44.18
C GLY A 23 23.85 -12.78 -43.51
N VAL A 24 24.93 -11.99 -43.55
CA VAL A 24 24.96 -10.54 -43.29
C VAL A 24 24.27 -9.81 -44.45
N GLY A 25 23.41 -8.82 -44.16
CA GLY A 25 22.83 -7.94 -45.18
C GLY A 25 22.13 -6.74 -44.56
N ALA A 26 22.64 -5.55 -44.87
CA ALA A 26 22.21 -4.24 -44.39
C ALA A 26 21.32 -3.53 -45.44
N LEU A 27 20.53 -2.53 -44.96
CA LEU A 27 19.81 -1.48 -45.72
C LEU A 27 18.60 -2.02 -46.55
N ASP A 28 17.50 -1.31 -46.83
CA ASP A 28 17.21 0.12 -46.86
C ASP A 28 15.69 0.40 -46.76
N GLY A 29 15.36 1.64 -46.38
CA GLY A 29 14.28 2.54 -46.82
C GLY A 29 12.89 2.07 -47.29
N THR A 30 11.91 2.84 -46.82
CA THR A 30 10.59 3.19 -47.43
C THR A 30 9.34 2.51 -46.84
N ARG A 31 8.85 3.07 -45.73
CA ARG A 31 7.46 2.93 -45.30
C ARG A 31 6.57 3.89 -46.11
N ARG A 32 5.64 3.33 -46.90
CA ARG A 32 4.46 4.04 -47.41
C ARG A 32 3.39 4.16 -46.31
N PRO A 33 2.60 5.24 -46.26
CA PRO A 33 1.50 5.39 -45.32
C PRO A 33 0.32 4.48 -45.69
N TYR A 34 -0.38 4.06 -44.64
CA TYR A 34 -1.52 3.14 -44.63
C TYR A 34 -2.81 3.94 -44.85
N ASP A 35 -3.55 3.64 -45.91
CA ASP A 35 -4.92 4.14 -46.13
C ASP A 35 -5.92 3.28 -45.34
N PRO A 36 -6.85 3.86 -44.54
CA PRO A 36 -7.90 3.09 -43.89
C PRO A 36 -9.05 2.75 -44.87
N PRO A 37 -9.68 1.57 -44.75
CA PRO A 37 -10.79 1.21 -45.61
C PRO A 37 -12.09 1.95 -45.23
N LEU A 38 -12.77 2.39 -46.29
CA LEU A 38 -14.10 3.01 -46.32
C LEU A 38 -15.19 2.11 -45.75
N ALA A 39 -16.12 2.71 -45.01
CA ALA A 39 -17.37 2.10 -44.55
C ALA A 39 -18.30 1.76 -45.73
N PRO A 40 -19.06 0.64 -45.67
CA PRO A 40 -20.12 0.40 -46.65
C PRO A 40 -21.40 1.14 -46.26
N ALA A 41 -21.99 1.75 -47.29
CA ALA A 41 -23.21 2.53 -47.28
C ALA A 41 -24.47 1.69 -47.04
N ALA A 42 -25.50 2.39 -46.57
CA ALA A 42 -26.87 1.95 -46.43
C ALA A 42 -27.47 1.47 -47.76
N ALA A 43 -28.23 0.37 -47.71
CA ALA A 43 -29.14 -0.05 -48.75
C ALA A 43 -30.57 -0.05 -48.20
N ALA A 44 -31.40 0.83 -48.76
CA ALA A 44 -32.85 0.78 -48.68
C ALA A 44 -33.39 -0.31 -49.62
N GLY A 45 -34.49 -0.96 -49.22
CA GLY A 45 -35.23 -1.87 -50.10
C GLY A 45 -36.32 -2.60 -49.34
N GLY A 46 -37.56 -2.13 -49.47
CA GLY A 46 -38.74 -2.75 -48.91
C GLY A 46 -39.25 -3.93 -49.72
N ALA A 47 -40.08 -4.78 -49.08
CA ALA A 47 -41.09 -5.61 -49.73
C ALA A 47 -42.12 -6.07 -48.68
N ASP A 48 -43.37 -6.10 -49.13
CA ASP A 48 -44.61 -6.33 -48.39
C ASP A 48 -44.89 -7.78 -47.94
N ALA A 49 -45.78 -7.84 -46.92
CA ALA A 49 -46.79 -8.88 -46.61
C ALA A 49 -46.40 -10.10 -45.73
N PRO A 50 -47.38 -10.77 -45.05
CA PRO A 50 -48.70 -10.34 -44.60
C PRO A 50 -48.97 -10.57 -43.09
N ARG A 51 -49.96 -9.81 -42.59
CA ARG A 51 -50.63 -9.96 -41.28
C ARG A 51 -51.09 -11.40 -41.01
N ARG A 52 -50.69 -11.95 -39.86
CA ARG A 52 -51.44 -12.99 -39.14
C ARG A 52 -51.94 -12.43 -37.82
N LEU A 53 -53.27 -12.37 -37.70
CA LEU A 53 -54.02 -12.12 -36.48
C LEU A 53 -53.93 -13.35 -35.57
N LEU A 54 -53.58 -13.14 -34.29
CA LEU A 54 -54.04 -14.02 -33.21
C LEU A 54 -54.51 -13.17 -32.02
N PRO A 55 -55.56 -13.62 -31.31
CA PRO A 55 -56.27 -12.85 -30.30
C PRO A 55 -55.76 -13.15 -28.88
N GLY A 56 -55.99 -12.22 -27.95
CA GLY A 56 -55.92 -12.51 -26.52
C GLY A 56 -55.27 -11.39 -25.72
N GLY A 57 -56.06 -10.40 -25.34
CA GLY A 57 -55.63 -9.32 -24.45
C GLY A 57 -55.45 -9.78 -23.00
N VAL A 58 -54.47 -9.18 -22.33
CA VAL A 58 -54.38 -9.07 -20.88
C VAL A 58 -54.11 -7.60 -20.55
N PRO A 59 -54.86 -6.98 -19.63
CA PRO A 59 -54.83 -5.52 -19.44
C PRO A 59 -53.68 -5.06 -18.55
N GLY A 60 -52.97 -4.03 -19.05
CA GLY A 60 -52.60 -2.81 -18.33
C GLY A 60 -51.77 -2.92 -17.05
N LEU A 61 -50.45 -2.85 -17.18
CA LEU A 61 -49.57 -2.29 -16.15
C LEU A 61 -48.99 -0.97 -16.68
N ALA A 62 -49.35 0.12 -16.01
CA ALA A 62 -48.92 1.47 -16.32
C ALA A 62 -47.40 1.61 -16.11
N VAL A 63 -46.67 1.81 -17.21
CA VAL A 63 -45.29 2.27 -17.19
C VAL A 63 -45.32 3.76 -16.86
N GLY A 64 -44.94 4.10 -15.63
CA GLY A 64 -44.73 5.47 -15.21
C GLY A 64 -43.62 6.11 -16.05
N GLN A 65 -43.96 7.18 -16.74
CA GLN A 65 -43.01 8.04 -17.43
C GLN A 65 -42.09 8.71 -16.40
N HIS A 66 -40.79 8.44 -16.49
CA HIS A 66 -39.78 9.23 -15.79
C HIS A 66 -39.76 10.66 -16.36
N PRO A 67 -39.67 11.71 -15.52
CA PRO A 67 -39.43 13.06 -16.00
C PRO A 67 -38.03 13.17 -16.63
N PRO A 68 -37.83 14.06 -17.61
CA PRO A 68 -36.55 14.23 -18.27
C PRO A 68 -35.50 14.75 -17.28
N LEU A 69 -34.34 14.08 -17.28
CA LEU A 69 -33.11 14.56 -16.63
C LEU A 69 -32.76 15.92 -17.24
N GLY A 70 -32.83 16.96 -16.40
CA GLY A 70 -32.40 18.30 -16.75
C GLY A 70 -30.89 18.35 -17.00
N ASP A 71 -30.52 19.15 -17.98
CA ASP A 71 -29.17 19.49 -18.39
C ASP A 71 -28.28 19.87 -17.20
N ALA A 72 -27.27 19.04 -16.93
CA ALA A 72 -26.12 19.42 -16.11
C ALA A 72 -25.22 20.35 -16.92
N GLY A 73 -25.64 21.60 -17.04
CA GLY A 73 -24.86 22.69 -17.63
C GLY A 73 -23.65 23.04 -16.76
N ALA A 74 -22.48 23.02 -17.39
CA ALA A 74 -21.36 23.93 -17.23
C ALA A 74 -21.12 24.54 -15.83
N MET A 75 -20.13 24.00 -15.11
CA MET A 75 -19.43 24.79 -14.09
C MET A 75 -18.69 25.92 -14.79
N ALA A 76 -19.21 27.13 -14.60
CA ALA A 76 -18.58 28.38 -14.98
C ALA A 76 -17.33 28.62 -14.12
N ASP A 77 -16.20 28.84 -14.79
CA ASP A 77 -14.98 29.40 -14.23
C ASP A 77 -15.25 30.79 -13.64
N VAL A 78 -15.17 30.91 -12.31
CA VAL A 78 -15.13 32.21 -11.62
C VAL A 78 -13.67 32.62 -11.49
N HIS A 79 -13.16 33.33 -12.50
CA HIS A 79 -11.94 34.13 -12.38
C HIS A 79 -12.23 35.39 -11.54
N PRO A 80 -11.40 35.73 -10.53
CA PRO A 80 -11.46 37.07 -9.93
C PRO A 80 -10.89 38.11 -10.92
N PRO A 81 -11.48 39.32 -10.97
CA PRO A 81 -11.07 40.34 -11.93
C PRO A 81 -9.68 40.88 -11.60
N GLY A 82 -8.85 40.98 -12.63
CA GLY A 82 -7.49 41.51 -12.56
C GLY A 82 -7.46 42.98 -12.15
N SER A 83 -6.64 43.28 -11.14
CA SER A 83 -6.23 44.65 -10.83
C SER A 83 -5.11 45.06 -11.79
N GLN A 84 -5.44 45.94 -12.73
CA GLN A 84 -4.49 46.66 -13.56
C GLN A 84 -3.49 47.44 -12.69
N ARG A 85 -2.20 47.16 -12.88
CA ARG A 85 -1.11 48.04 -12.50
C ARG A 85 -1.19 49.30 -13.36
N ARG A 86 -1.49 50.45 -12.75
CA ARG A 86 -1.13 51.77 -13.29
C ARG A 86 -0.18 52.47 -12.34
N SER A 87 0.92 52.89 -12.95
CA SER A 87 1.93 53.82 -12.47
C SER A 87 1.34 55.21 -12.16
N GLY A 88 1.89 55.91 -11.16
CA GLY A 88 1.68 57.35 -11.01
C GLY A 88 1.94 57.82 -9.58
N GLY A 89 2.96 58.67 -9.40
CA GLY A 89 3.45 59.14 -8.10
C GLY A 89 2.54 60.16 -7.39
N GLY A 90 3.03 60.61 -6.24
CA GLY A 90 2.47 61.77 -5.53
C GLY A 90 2.72 61.72 -4.04
N LEU A 91 3.71 62.47 -3.57
CA LEU A 91 3.86 62.90 -2.18
C LEU A 91 2.60 63.62 -1.69
N SER A 92 2.15 63.34 -0.47
CA SER A 92 1.86 64.38 0.53
C SER A 92 1.43 63.79 1.88
N THR A 93 1.92 64.49 2.89
CA THR A 93 1.68 64.43 4.34
C THR A 93 0.22 64.69 4.72
N LEU A 94 -0.31 64.03 5.76
CA LEU A 94 -0.86 64.69 6.97
C LEU A 94 -1.48 63.71 7.98
N SER A 95 -1.01 63.84 9.21
CA SER A 95 -1.73 63.82 10.50
C SER A 95 -3.19 63.35 10.53
N GLY A 96 -3.48 62.38 11.40
CA GLY A 96 -4.85 62.04 11.78
C GLY A 96 -4.94 60.98 12.88
N ARG A 97 -4.70 61.39 14.15
CA ARG A 97 -5.10 60.64 15.34
C ARG A 97 -6.59 60.28 15.27
N ARG A 98 -6.94 59.00 15.40
CA ARG A 98 -8.24 58.58 15.94
C ARG A 98 -8.09 57.36 16.82
N ARG A 99 -8.50 57.53 18.09
CA ARG A 99 -8.77 56.47 19.06
C ARG A 99 -9.99 55.69 18.58
N VAL A 100 -9.95 54.37 18.66
CA VAL A 100 -11.16 53.54 18.67
C VAL A 100 -11.13 52.70 19.94
N ALA A 101 -12.23 52.80 20.66
CA ALA A 101 -12.48 52.21 21.95
C ALA A 101 -12.56 50.68 21.86
N ALA A 102 -12.06 50.03 22.90
CA ALA A 102 -12.40 48.67 23.23
C ALA A 102 -13.87 48.66 23.69
N ASP A 103 -14.70 47.88 23.01
CA ASP A 103 -16.00 47.49 23.56
C ASP A 103 -16.09 45.96 23.60
N ARG A 104 -16.18 45.47 24.84
CA ARG A 104 -16.42 44.09 25.22
C ARG A 104 -17.94 43.94 25.31
N SER A 105 -18.54 43.21 24.39
CA SER A 105 -19.85 42.61 24.63
C SER A 105 -19.75 41.10 24.52
N ALA A 106 -19.87 40.48 25.70
CA ALA A 106 -20.06 39.07 25.88
C ALA A 106 -21.35 38.62 25.17
N ARG A 107 -21.24 37.63 24.28
CA ARG A 107 -22.35 36.75 23.95
C ARG A 107 -21.98 35.34 24.38
N ALA A 108 -22.53 34.97 25.53
CA ALA A 108 -22.63 33.58 25.94
C ALA A 108 -23.52 32.85 24.92
N VAL A 109 -22.94 31.89 24.20
CA VAL A 109 -23.68 30.92 23.41
C VAL A 109 -24.00 29.75 24.35
N PRO A 110 -25.27 29.39 24.57
CA PRO A 110 -25.57 28.22 25.38
C PRO A 110 -25.15 26.96 24.62
N LEU A 111 -24.33 26.12 25.27
CA LEU A 111 -24.08 24.74 24.88
C LEU A 111 -25.37 23.93 25.07
N PRO A 112 -25.87 23.20 24.05
CA PRO A 112 -26.84 22.14 24.30
C PRO A 112 -26.09 20.90 24.79
N VAL A 113 -26.22 20.63 26.09
CA VAL A 113 -25.96 19.32 26.68
C VAL A 113 -27.16 18.43 26.37
N GLY A 114 -26.92 17.35 25.62
CA GLY A 114 -27.65 16.08 25.69
C GLY A 114 -29.10 16.07 25.22
N LEU A 115 -29.32 15.52 24.02
CA LEU A 115 -30.42 14.60 23.73
C LEU A 115 -30.16 13.95 22.37
N GLY A 116 -30.26 12.62 22.32
CA GLY A 116 -29.90 11.81 21.17
C GLY A 116 -30.54 12.30 19.88
N VAL A 117 -29.71 12.63 18.91
CA VAL A 117 -30.15 12.77 17.52
C VAL A 117 -30.42 11.35 17.04
N PRO A 118 -31.67 10.99 16.67
CA PRO A 118 -31.88 9.74 15.97
C PRO A 118 -31.11 9.84 14.66
N LEU A 119 -30.16 8.91 14.46
CA LEU A 119 -29.56 8.70 13.15
C LEU A 119 -30.71 8.51 12.17
N GLN A 120 -30.83 9.40 11.18
CA GLN A 120 -31.74 9.20 10.06
C GLN A 120 -31.43 7.82 9.49
N PRO A 121 -32.44 6.93 9.35
CA PRO A 121 -32.24 5.71 8.59
C PRO A 121 -31.92 6.14 7.16
N GLN A 122 -30.66 5.99 6.74
CA GLN A 122 -30.34 5.96 5.33
C GLN A 122 -31.23 4.88 4.71
N GLN A 123 -31.99 5.26 3.69
CA GLN A 123 -32.76 4.36 2.87
C GLN A 123 -31.79 3.29 2.32
N LEU A 124 -31.81 2.12 2.97
CA LEU A 124 -31.38 0.87 2.35
C LEU A 124 -32.26 0.72 1.11
N GLN A 125 -31.64 0.88 -0.06
CA GLN A 125 -32.19 0.30 -1.28
C GLN A 125 -32.18 -1.21 -1.06
N GLU A 126 -33.32 -1.76 -0.64
CA GLU A 126 -33.56 -3.20 -0.64
C GLU A 126 -33.63 -3.65 -2.10
N GLU A 127 -32.56 -4.27 -2.59
CA GLU A 127 -32.66 -5.12 -3.77
C GLU A 127 -33.53 -6.34 -3.46
N PRO A 128 -34.42 -6.76 -4.38
CA PRO A 128 -35.24 -7.93 -4.18
C PRO A 128 -34.37 -9.20 -4.21
N ARG A 129 -34.30 -9.90 -3.08
CA ARG A 129 -33.71 -11.25 -3.00
C ARG A 129 -34.54 -12.23 -3.84
N PRO A 130 -33.92 -13.05 -4.69
CA PRO A 130 -34.60 -14.19 -5.28
C PRO A 130 -34.77 -15.29 -4.24
N ASP A 131 -35.95 -15.90 -4.25
CA ASP A 131 -36.35 -17.02 -3.40
C ASP A 131 -35.36 -18.19 -3.47
N ALA A 132 -34.67 -18.46 -2.36
CA ALA A 132 -33.91 -19.68 -2.17
C ALA A 132 -34.76 -20.68 -1.39
N GLY A 133 -35.27 -21.67 -2.14
CA GLY A 133 -36.05 -22.78 -1.63
C GLY A 133 -35.33 -23.59 -0.56
N ALA A 134 -36.14 -24.07 0.37
CA ALA A 134 -35.78 -24.97 1.44
C ALA A 134 -35.21 -26.29 0.94
N GLY A 135 -34.10 -26.71 1.55
CA GLY A 135 -33.53 -28.04 1.41
C GLY A 135 -32.60 -28.29 2.58
N GLY A 136 -33.17 -28.80 3.68
CA GLY A 136 -32.43 -29.13 4.89
C GLY A 136 -31.66 -30.44 4.74
N GLU A 137 -30.47 -30.51 5.35
CA GLU A 137 -29.89 -31.77 5.79
C GLU A 137 -29.06 -31.55 7.07
N HIS A 138 -29.54 -32.18 8.14
CA HIS A 138 -28.88 -32.28 9.43
C HIS A 138 -27.67 -33.23 9.33
N LEU A 139 -26.45 -32.72 9.56
CA LEU A 139 -25.30 -33.58 9.86
C LEU A 139 -24.82 -33.38 11.30
N ARG A 140 -24.92 -34.46 12.06
CA ARG A 140 -24.42 -34.67 13.43
C ARG A 140 -22.88 -34.57 13.47
N PRO A 141 -22.28 -34.03 14.55
CA PRO A 141 -20.85 -34.23 14.79
C PRO A 141 -20.60 -35.61 15.42
N ALA A 142 -19.71 -36.39 14.78
CA ALA A 142 -19.22 -37.65 15.30
C ALA A 142 -18.06 -37.45 16.30
N ARG A 143 -18.03 -38.37 17.26
CA ARG A 143 -17.21 -38.41 18.49
C ARG A 143 -15.70 -38.45 18.24
N ALA A 144 -15.00 -37.89 19.22
CA ALA A 144 -13.58 -38.05 19.48
C ALA A 144 -13.19 -39.51 19.80
N HIS A 145 -11.99 -39.90 19.36
CA HIS A 145 -11.24 -41.04 19.91
C HIS A 145 -9.80 -40.63 20.23
N PRO A 146 -9.26 -40.97 21.41
CA PRO A 146 -7.85 -40.86 21.71
C PRO A 146 -7.15 -42.23 21.56
N ARG A 147 -6.00 -42.25 20.89
CA ARG A 147 -4.96 -43.29 21.01
C ARG A 147 -3.63 -42.54 20.83
N GLY A 148 -2.68 -42.53 21.76
CA GLY A 148 -2.26 -43.61 22.64
C GLY A 148 -1.15 -44.38 21.94
N GLY A 149 0.09 -43.86 21.98
CA GLY A 149 1.25 -44.46 21.33
C GLY A 149 2.53 -44.04 22.04
N ALA A 150 2.84 -44.73 23.14
CA ALA A 150 4.13 -44.68 23.79
C ALA A 150 5.17 -45.40 22.91
N VAL A 151 6.31 -44.76 22.66
CA VAL A 151 7.52 -45.46 22.22
C VAL A 151 8.64 -45.19 23.21
N ARG A 152 9.15 -46.31 23.69
CA ARG A 152 10.12 -46.51 24.78
C ARG A 152 11.54 -46.23 24.26
N ARG A 153 12.36 -45.75 25.19
CA ARG A 153 13.82 -45.60 25.15
C ARG A 153 14.51 -46.92 24.78
N ASP A 154 15.72 -46.82 24.22
CA ASP A 154 16.94 -47.31 24.87
C ASP A 154 18.24 -46.93 24.13
N PRO A 155 19.43 -47.09 24.77
CA PRO A 155 20.51 -46.10 24.72
C PRO A 155 21.83 -46.67 24.13
N LEU A 156 22.91 -45.94 24.36
CA LEU A 156 24.34 -46.34 24.32
C LEU A 156 25.09 -46.05 23.02
N GLY A 157 26.06 -45.15 23.16
CA GLY A 157 27.07 -44.83 22.17
C GLY A 157 28.13 -43.91 22.78
N GLN A 158 28.75 -44.36 23.89
CA GLN A 158 29.95 -43.74 24.45
C GLN A 158 31.15 -44.06 23.56
N GLY A 159 31.85 -43.02 23.11
CA GLY A 159 33.20 -43.09 22.52
C GLY A 159 34.14 -42.15 23.29
N PRO A 160 35.40 -42.55 23.59
CA PRO A 160 36.22 -41.90 24.60
C PRO A 160 37.22 -40.87 24.04
N ARG A 161 37.67 -39.99 24.95
CA ARG A 161 38.96 -39.28 24.99
C ARG A 161 39.24 -38.21 23.91
N GLN A 162 39.37 -36.96 24.36
CA GLN A 162 40.70 -36.42 24.67
C GLN A 162 40.62 -35.25 25.65
N GLN A 163 41.18 -35.49 26.83
CA GLN A 163 41.54 -34.49 27.82
C GLN A 163 42.69 -33.63 27.26
N ARG A 164 42.52 -32.30 27.28
CA ARG A 164 43.64 -31.36 27.40
C ARG A 164 43.40 -30.46 28.60
N ALA A 165 44.49 -30.28 29.34
CA ALA A 165 44.61 -29.80 30.70
C ALA A 165 44.19 -28.33 30.91
N PRO A 166 43.94 -27.93 32.18
CA PRO A 166 43.59 -26.57 32.56
C PRO A 166 44.83 -25.70 32.73
N GLY A 167 44.92 -24.61 31.96
CA GLY A 167 45.99 -23.62 32.04
C GLY A 167 45.49 -22.26 32.53
N ARG A 168 45.65 -22.06 33.85
CA ARG A 168 45.79 -20.81 34.63
C ARG A 168 44.81 -19.62 34.48
N PRO A 169 44.33 -19.06 35.61
CA PRO A 169 43.60 -17.80 35.66
C PRO A 169 44.56 -16.61 35.61
N GLY A 170 44.51 -15.84 34.52
CA GLY A 170 45.08 -14.50 34.44
C GLY A 170 44.01 -13.49 34.86
N ALA A 171 44.06 -13.06 36.12
CA ALA A 171 43.40 -11.86 36.59
C ALA A 171 44.03 -10.63 35.88
N GLY A 172 43.19 -9.71 35.42
CA GLY A 172 43.62 -8.44 34.86
C GLY A 172 43.25 -8.27 33.39
N ALA A 173 42.00 -7.91 33.12
CA ALA A 173 41.64 -7.26 31.88
C ALA A 173 40.53 -6.26 32.19
N ASP A 174 40.96 -5.01 32.30
CA ASP A 174 40.11 -3.82 32.31
C ASP A 174 39.03 -3.97 31.25
N HIS A 175 37.77 -3.81 31.66
CA HIS A 175 36.66 -3.63 30.73
C HIS A 175 36.97 -2.41 29.85
N PRO A 176 37.23 -2.57 28.54
CA PRO A 176 37.32 -1.41 27.67
C PRO A 176 35.93 -0.79 27.61
N SER A 177 35.84 0.44 28.09
CA SER A 177 34.72 1.36 27.89
C SER A 177 34.37 1.39 26.40
N LEU A 178 33.32 0.65 26.03
CA LEU A 178 32.74 0.54 24.67
C LEU A 178 32.03 1.83 24.20
N LEU A 179 32.58 3.00 24.55
CA LEU A 179 32.08 4.31 24.14
C LEU A 179 33.12 5.21 23.44
N GLU A 180 34.32 4.70 23.14
CA GLU A 180 35.26 5.36 22.22
C GLU A 180 35.58 4.44 21.04
N VAL A 181 34.62 4.26 20.13
CA VAL A 181 35.00 3.92 18.74
C VAL A 181 35.74 5.15 18.24
N GLY A 182 37.07 5.04 18.18
CA GLY A 182 38.00 6.12 17.91
C GLY A 182 37.55 6.99 16.76
N ALA A 183 36.96 8.14 17.08
CA ALA A 183 37.09 9.30 16.24
C ALA A 183 38.61 9.54 16.10
N PRO A 184 39.15 9.67 14.89
CA PRO A 184 40.57 9.94 14.73
C PRO A 184 40.93 11.14 15.61
N ARG A 185 41.89 10.95 16.54
CA ARG A 185 42.42 12.02 17.39
C ARG A 185 43.02 13.07 16.45
N GLY A 186 42.19 14.04 16.08
CA GLY A 186 42.54 15.10 15.16
C GLY A 186 43.64 15.95 15.78
N GLY A 187 44.79 16.03 15.09
CA GLY A 187 45.59 17.24 15.16
C GLY A 187 44.71 18.46 14.86
N PRO A 188 45.11 19.67 15.29
CA PRO A 188 44.33 20.88 15.07
C PRO A 188 43.96 20.98 13.59
N ASP A 189 42.67 20.85 13.31
CA ASP A 189 42.12 20.82 11.96
C ASP A 189 42.57 22.10 11.21
N PRO A 190 43.44 21.99 10.19
CA PRO A 190 43.93 23.16 9.46
C PRO A 190 42.78 23.93 8.78
N ALA A 191 41.59 23.31 8.66
CA ALA A 191 40.36 23.93 8.16
C ALA A 191 39.68 24.90 9.16
N ARG A 192 40.19 25.07 10.39
CA ARG A 192 39.76 26.16 11.29
C ARG A 192 40.22 27.55 10.80
N ARG A 193 41.01 27.64 9.73
CA ARG A 193 41.32 28.90 9.03
C ARG A 193 40.09 29.39 8.27
N ARG A 194 39.33 30.28 8.92
CA ARG A 194 38.35 31.24 8.37
C ARG A 194 37.43 30.75 7.23
N GLY A 195 36.22 30.33 7.60
CA GLY A 195 34.99 30.91 7.04
C GLY A 195 34.63 30.65 5.57
N ASP A 196 35.14 29.60 4.92
CA ASP A 196 34.64 29.26 3.58
C ASP A 196 33.20 28.67 3.68
N PRO A 197 32.17 29.38 3.17
CA PRO A 197 30.79 28.87 3.18
C PRO A 197 30.64 27.55 2.41
N MET A 198 31.47 27.28 1.40
CA MET A 198 31.46 25.99 0.70
C MET A 198 31.89 24.84 1.62
N SER A 199 32.86 25.06 2.50
CA SER A 199 33.28 24.04 3.48
C SER A 199 32.16 23.66 4.47
N TRP A 200 31.27 24.61 4.82
CA TRP A 200 30.14 24.33 5.70
C TRP A 200 29.08 23.49 4.99
N LEU A 201 28.74 23.84 3.75
CA LEU A 201 27.77 23.08 2.96
C LEU A 201 28.29 21.65 2.70
N GLN A 202 29.57 21.51 2.33
CA GLN A 202 30.18 20.20 2.11
C GLN A 202 30.12 19.34 3.38
N ARG A 203 30.51 19.87 4.55
CA ARG A 203 30.40 19.13 5.82
C ARG A 203 28.96 18.72 6.14
N ARG A 204 27.96 19.54 5.78
CA ARG A 204 26.54 19.22 5.96
C ARG A 204 26.09 18.11 5.02
N LEU A 205 26.49 18.17 3.75
CA LEU A 205 26.18 17.12 2.77
C LEU A 205 26.86 15.80 3.15
N ASP A 206 28.14 15.84 3.53
CA ASP A 206 28.88 14.66 4.01
C ASP A 206 28.19 14.03 5.23
N ALA A 207 27.67 14.85 6.14
CA ALA A 207 26.90 14.35 7.29
C ALA A 207 25.55 13.73 6.90
N ILE A 208 24.85 14.29 5.90
CA ILE A 208 23.56 13.78 5.41
C ILE A 208 23.73 12.45 4.66
N TYR A 209 24.84 12.30 3.93
CA TYR A 209 25.18 11.11 3.14
C TYR A 209 26.13 10.15 3.86
N ALA A 210 26.45 10.42 5.14
CA ALA A 210 27.27 9.54 5.96
C ALA A 210 26.67 8.12 5.95
N PRO A 211 27.52 7.08 5.79
CA PRO A 211 27.05 5.71 5.82
C PRO A 211 26.25 5.40 7.10
N GLN A 212 25.13 4.69 6.95
CA GLN A 212 24.24 4.30 8.03
C GLN A 212 24.21 2.77 8.20
N TRP A 213 23.96 2.32 9.42
CA TRP A 213 23.89 0.89 9.74
C TRP A 213 22.81 0.19 8.91
N ALA A 214 23.19 -0.86 8.17
CA ALA A 214 22.33 -1.48 7.17
C ALA A 214 21.46 -2.62 7.70
N GLY A 215 21.58 -3.01 8.98
CA GLY A 215 20.86 -4.17 9.53
C GLY A 215 19.33 -4.04 9.51
N GLY A 216 18.79 -2.81 9.58
CA GLY A 216 17.34 -2.58 9.47
C GLY A 216 16.73 -3.10 8.15
N TRP A 217 17.50 -3.11 7.06
CA TRP A 217 17.05 -3.62 5.76
C TRP A 217 16.79 -5.13 5.75
N LEU A 218 17.52 -5.89 6.58
CA LEU A 218 17.27 -7.33 6.73
C LEU A 218 15.90 -7.59 7.36
N ALA A 219 15.58 -6.86 8.43
CA ALA A 219 14.29 -6.95 9.10
C ALA A 219 13.14 -6.49 8.19
N MET A 220 13.32 -5.34 7.51
CA MET A 220 12.35 -4.84 6.53
C MET A 220 12.07 -5.85 5.42
N ARG A 221 13.11 -6.52 4.88
CA ARG A 221 12.94 -7.54 3.84
C ARG A 221 12.02 -8.66 4.30
N TRP A 222 12.24 -9.20 5.49
CA TRP A 222 11.40 -10.29 6.02
C TRP A 222 9.97 -9.84 6.29
N LEU A 223 9.79 -8.66 6.89
CA LEU A 223 8.44 -8.12 7.09
C LEU A 223 7.74 -7.82 5.77
N TRP A 224 8.48 -7.38 4.75
CA TRP A 224 7.96 -7.17 3.40
C TRP A 224 7.48 -8.48 2.78
N VAL A 225 8.24 -9.57 2.92
CA VAL A 225 7.81 -10.90 2.44
C VAL A 225 6.50 -11.31 3.09
N VAL A 226 6.36 -11.13 4.40
CA VAL A 226 5.12 -11.42 5.12
C VAL A 226 3.97 -10.54 4.60
N ALA A 227 4.19 -9.23 4.49
CA ALA A 227 3.18 -8.29 3.99
C ALA A 227 2.74 -8.62 2.56
N ALA A 228 3.68 -8.84 1.64
CA ALA A 228 3.41 -9.17 0.25
C ALA A 228 2.73 -10.54 0.11
N THR A 229 3.11 -11.52 0.94
CA THR A 229 2.45 -12.84 0.96
C THR A 229 1.02 -12.73 1.46
N ILE A 230 0.75 -11.92 2.48
CA ILE A 230 -0.63 -11.72 2.97
C ILE A 230 -1.45 -10.97 1.92
N GLN A 231 -0.89 -9.93 1.30
CA GLN A 231 -1.54 -9.16 0.23
C GLN A 231 -1.92 -10.06 -0.95
N HIS A 232 -0.92 -10.69 -1.58
CA HIS A 232 -1.15 -11.43 -2.83
C HIS A 232 -1.58 -12.87 -2.61
N GLY A 233 -1.32 -13.44 -1.43
CA GLY A 233 -1.69 -14.81 -1.11
C GLY A 233 -3.20 -14.98 -0.97
N SER A 234 -3.92 -13.97 -0.49
CA SER A 234 -5.39 -14.02 -0.44
C SER A 234 -6.04 -13.86 -1.81
N ASP A 235 -5.40 -13.15 -2.73
CA ASP A 235 -5.95 -12.85 -4.06
C ASP A 235 -6.29 -14.11 -4.85
N VAL A 236 -5.54 -15.21 -4.64
CA VAL A 236 -5.76 -16.49 -5.32
C VAL A 236 -7.18 -17.02 -5.17
N LEU A 237 -7.82 -16.73 -4.04
CA LEU A 237 -9.17 -17.20 -3.72
C LEU A 237 -10.25 -16.41 -4.47
N SER A 238 -9.94 -15.17 -4.84
CA SER A 238 -10.86 -14.27 -5.55
C SER A 238 -10.57 -14.19 -7.05
N ILE A 239 -9.63 -15.00 -7.57
CA ILE A 239 -9.24 -14.89 -8.98
C ILE A 239 -10.41 -15.06 -9.97
N PRO A 240 -11.25 -16.09 -9.83
CA PRO A 240 -12.38 -16.30 -10.72
C PRO A 240 -13.38 -15.15 -10.69
N ASP A 241 -13.58 -14.55 -9.51
CA ASP A 241 -14.64 -13.56 -9.27
C ASP A 241 -14.22 -12.14 -9.67
N VAL A 242 -12.96 -11.77 -9.41
CA VAL A 242 -12.46 -10.40 -9.62
C VAL A 242 -11.93 -10.22 -11.04
N TRP A 243 -11.23 -11.23 -11.58
CA TRP A 243 -10.58 -11.10 -12.88
C TRP A 243 -11.27 -11.92 -13.98
N GLY A 244 -12.28 -12.73 -13.63
CA GLY A 244 -13.10 -13.49 -14.58
C GLY A 244 -14.47 -12.87 -14.93
N ALA A 245 -14.93 -11.85 -14.21
CA ALA A 245 -16.24 -11.23 -14.40
C ALA A 245 -16.19 -10.09 -15.46
N PRO A 246 -16.89 -10.21 -16.60
CA PRO A 246 -16.87 -9.22 -17.69
C PRO A 246 -17.59 -7.89 -17.35
N ASP A 247 -18.26 -7.82 -16.22
CA ASP A 247 -19.16 -6.76 -15.77
C ASP A 247 -18.65 -5.98 -14.54
N MET A 248 -17.38 -6.16 -14.15
CA MET A 248 -16.83 -5.45 -12.99
C MET A 248 -16.97 -3.93 -13.13
N LEU A 249 -17.78 -3.32 -12.26
CA LEU A 249 -18.11 -1.89 -12.21
C LEU A 249 -16.89 -0.97 -12.03
N PHE A 250 -15.79 -1.49 -11.46
CA PHE A 250 -14.50 -0.78 -11.36
C PHE A 250 -13.81 -0.63 -12.72
N ALA A 251 -14.38 -1.26 -13.75
CA ALA A 251 -14.16 -0.97 -15.13
C ALA A 251 -15.05 0.21 -15.64
N SER A 252 -14.95 1.44 -15.09
CA SER A 252 -15.11 2.70 -15.90
C SER A 252 -13.91 3.70 -15.86
N GLY A 253 -13.30 4.08 -17.01
CA GLY A 253 -12.15 5.00 -17.13
C GLY A 253 -11.39 4.90 -18.48
N PRO A 254 -10.73 5.97 -18.99
CA PRO A 254 -10.24 6.05 -20.38
C PRO A 254 -8.91 5.32 -20.70
N TRP A 255 -8.27 4.67 -19.72
CA TRP A 255 -6.95 4.05 -19.90
C TRP A 255 -6.88 2.68 -19.23
N ARG A 256 -7.30 1.62 -19.92
CA ARG A 256 -7.27 0.27 -19.33
C ARG A 256 -6.56 -0.74 -20.15
N LEU A 257 -5.76 -1.53 -19.45
CA LEU A 257 -5.25 -2.76 -20.02
C LEU A 257 -6.38 -3.73 -20.33
N ALA A 258 -7.44 -3.77 -19.52
CA ALA A 258 -8.59 -4.67 -19.74
C ALA A 258 -9.33 -4.42 -21.07
N GLU A 259 -9.27 -3.22 -21.63
CA GLU A 259 -9.85 -2.88 -22.94
C GLU A 259 -9.00 -3.41 -24.11
N HIS A 260 -7.74 -3.74 -23.84
CA HIS A 260 -6.78 -4.19 -24.85
C HIS A 260 -6.31 -5.64 -24.64
N ILE A 261 -6.37 -6.14 -23.42
CA ILE A 261 -5.88 -7.45 -23.00
C ILE A 261 -6.91 -8.07 -22.07
N TYR A 262 -7.56 -9.13 -22.56
CA TYR A 262 -8.46 -9.95 -21.76
C TYR A 262 -7.64 -10.91 -20.89
N LEU A 263 -7.68 -10.71 -19.57
CA LEU A 263 -6.97 -11.57 -18.62
C LEU A 263 -7.88 -12.75 -18.26
N THR A 264 -7.75 -13.86 -19.00
CA THR A 264 -8.48 -15.10 -18.65
C THR A 264 -8.11 -15.54 -17.22
N PRO A 265 -8.97 -16.28 -16.50
CA PRO A 265 -8.64 -16.82 -15.18
C PRO A 265 -7.30 -17.59 -15.16
N THR A 266 -7.02 -18.39 -16.18
CA THR A 266 -5.74 -19.10 -16.33
C THR A 266 -4.55 -18.14 -16.43
N MET A 267 -4.67 -17.05 -17.20
CA MET A 267 -3.63 -16.03 -17.26
C MET A 267 -3.46 -15.31 -15.93
N ALA A 268 -4.56 -15.00 -15.23
CA ALA A 268 -4.52 -14.39 -13.91
C ALA A 268 -3.79 -15.29 -12.89
N TYR A 269 -4.05 -16.61 -12.88
CA TYR A 269 -3.28 -17.56 -12.07
C TYR A 269 -1.80 -17.59 -12.45
N GLY A 270 -1.47 -17.47 -13.74
CA GLY A 270 -0.09 -17.36 -14.21
C GLY A 270 0.63 -16.11 -13.70
N VAL A 271 -0.03 -14.95 -13.79
CA VAL A 271 0.48 -13.67 -13.26
C VAL A 271 0.62 -13.73 -11.74
N TRP A 272 -0.35 -14.33 -11.04
CA TRP A 272 -0.28 -14.55 -9.60
C TRP A 272 0.90 -15.45 -9.20
N ALA A 273 1.08 -16.59 -9.89
CA ALA A 273 2.18 -17.51 -9.62
C ALA A 273 3.54 -16.83 -9.84
N MET A 274 3.65 -15.98 -10.87
CA MET A 274 4.83 -15.15 -11.12
C MET A 274 5.08 -14.15 -9.98
N THR A 275 4.04 -13.47 -9.49
CA THR A 275 4.12 -12.56 -8.33
C THR A 275 4.60 -13.31 -7.08
N MET A 276 4.02 -14.47 -6.78
CA MET A 276 4.39 -15.31 -5.64
C MET A 276 5.82 -15.85 -5.76
N LEU A 277 6.26 -16.22 -6.97
CA LEU A 277 7.65 -16.62 -7.22
C LEU A 277 8.62 -15.47 -6.97
N GLY A 278 8.26 -14.24 -7.35
CA GLY A 278 8.98 -13.02 -7.00
C GLY A 278 9.11 -12.85 -5.49
N ILE A 279 8.01 -13.00 -4.73
CA ILE A 279 8.02 -12.91 -3.26
C ILE A 279 8.94 -13.96 -2.64
N ALA A 280 8.87 -15.21 -3.10
CA ALA A 280 9.74 -16.29 -2.65
C ALA A 280 11.23 -15.98 -2.93
N GLY A 281 11.55 -15.43 -4.10
CA GLY A 281 12.91 -15.00 -4.43
C GLY A 281 13.42 -13.85 -3.53
N VAL A 282 12.54 -12.93 -3.12
CA VAL A 282 12.88 -11.88 -2.14
C VAL A 282 13.20 -12.47 -0.76
N ALA A 283 12.48 -13.52 -0.34
CA ALA A 283 12.75 -14.21 0.92
C ALA A 283 14.14 -14.85 0.95
N VAL A 284 14.56 -15.46 -0.16
CA VAL A 284 15.93 -15.99 -0.33
C VAL A 284 16.98 -14.88 -0.20
N GLY A 285 16.71 -13.71 -0.75
CA GLY A 285 17.59 -12.55 -0.71
C GLY A 285 18.87 -12.74 -1.52
N GLY A 286 19.97 -12.09 -1.11
CA GLY A 286 21.23 -12.21 -1.84
C GLY A 286 21.13 -11.63 -3.26
N ARG A 287 21.81 -12.27 -4.22
CA ARG A 287 21.76 -11.90 -5.65
C ARG A 287 20.38 -12.09 -6.29
N ALA A 288 19.52 -12.94 -5.70
CA ALA A 288 18.17 -13.17 -6.21
C ALA A 288 17.21 -12.00 -5.89
N LEU A 289 17.52 -11.14 -4.92
CA LEU A 289 16.60 -10.10 -4.44
C LEU A 289 16.08 -9.19 -5.57
N ARG A 290 16.99 -8.60 -6.35
CA ARG A 290 16.62 -7.63 -7.40
C ARG A 290 15.83 -8.26 -8.56
N PRO A 291 16.28 -9.38 -9.18
CA PRO A 291 15.46 -10.03 -10.20
C PRO A 291 14.11 -10.50 -9.65
N ALA A 292 14.06 -10.95 -8.39
CA ALA A 292 12.82 -11.34 -7.75
C ALA A 292 11.86 -10.16 -7.52
N LEU A 293 12.38 -8.99 -7.10
CA LEU A 293 11.59 -7.76 -7.01
C LEU A 293 11.11 -7.28 -8.40
N ALA A 294 11.93 -7.41 -9.44
CA ALA A 294 11.51 -7.10 -10.80
C ALA A 294 10.40 -8.03 -11.28
N LEU A 295 10.52 -9.34 -11.03
CA LEU A 295 9.50 -10.34 -11.35
C LEU A 295 8.18 -10.05 -10.61
N TRP A 296 8.27 -9.79 -9.30
CA TRP A 296 7.12 -9.35 -8.49
C TRP A 296 6.50 -8.07 -9.05
N ALA A 297 7.31 -7.06 -9.39
CA ALA A 297 6.82 -5.80 -9.90
C ALA A 297 6.06 -5.98 -11.22
N ILE A 298 6.59 -6.78 -12.16
CA ILE A 298 5.88 -7.08 -13.42
C ILE A 298 4.50 -7.68 -13.11
N GLY A 299 4.42 -8.68 -12.23
CA GLY A 299 3.16 -9.33 -11.89
C GLY A 299 2.17 -8.41 -11.17
N ALA A 300 2.65 -7.67 -10.18
CA ALA A 300 1.85 -6.71 -9.44
C ALA A 300 1.33 -5.56 -10.33
N TRP A 301 2.18 -5.01 -11.22
CA TRP A 301 1.78 -3.95 -12.15
C TRP A 301 0.82 -4.45 -13.24
N MET A 302 0.90 -5.72 -13.65
CA MET A 302 -0.09 -6.32 -14.55
C MET A 302 -1.47 -6.36 -13.90
N PHE A 303 -1.57 -6.79 -12.63
CA PHE A 303 -2.85 -6.74 -11.90
C PHE A 303 -3.34 -5.30 -11.71
N LEU A 304 -2.47 -4.38 -11.30
CA LEU A 304 -2.81 -2.97 -11.12
C LEU A 304 -3.31 -2.29 -12.40
N GLY A 305 -2.64 -2.54 -13.52
CA GLY A 305 -3.02 -2.01 -14.83
C GLY A 305 -4.33 -2.61 -15.34
N TYR A 306 -4.62 -3.87 -14.99
CA TYR A 306 -5.88 -4.52 -15.30
C TYR A 306 -7.05 -3.90 -14.51
N GLU A 307 -6.85 -3.60 -13.23
CA GLU A 307 -7.84 -2.93 -12.36
C GLU A 307 -7.97 -1.40 -12.62
N ALA A 308 -7.58 -0.92 -13.81
CA ALA A 308 -7.66 0.50 -14.20
C ALA A 308 -6.95 1.46 -13.23
N LEU A 309 -5.90 0.99 -12.54
CA LEU A 309 -5.28 1.73 -11.45
C LEU A 309 -6.28 2.16 -10.35
N ASN A 310 -7.35 1.39 -10.11
CA ASN A 310 -8.15 1.47 -8.90
C ASN A 310 -7.33 0.97 -7.70
N VAL A 311 -6.20 1.63 -7.48
CA VAL A 311 -5.13 1.10 -6.65
C VAL A 311 -5.49 1.30 -5.20
N LYS A 312 -5.85 0.20 -4.54
CA LYS A 312 -5.97 0.16 -3.08
C LYS A 312 -4.69 0.74 -2.47
N ALA A 313 -4.82 1.55 -1.42
CA ALA A 313 -3.69 2.28 -0.86
C ALA A 313 -2.51 1.37 -0.48
N HIS A 314 -2.79 0.13 -0.08
CA HIS A 314 -1.77 -0.86 0.28
C HIS A 314 -0.94 -1.36 -0.90
N ASP A 315 -1.48 -1.49 -2.10
CA ASP A 315 -0.70 -1.92 -3.27
C ASP A 315 0.27 -0.83 -3.73
N ARG A 316 -0.22 0.41 -3.81
CA ARG A 316 0.60 1.62 -4.05
C ARG A 316 1.76 1.67 -3.05
N MET A 317 1.42 1.44 -1.78
CA MET A 317 2.42 1.48 -0.73
C MET A 317 3.45 0.36 -0.85
N LEU A 318 2.98 -0.86 -1.10
CA LEU A 318 3.85 -2.01 -1.28
C LEU A 318 4.80 -1.80 -2.47
N ALA A 319 4.33 -1.18 -3.56
CA ALA A 319 5.17 -0.78 -4.70
C ALA A 319 6.27 0.21 -4.30
N TRP A 320 5.94 1.26 -3.55
CA TRP A 320 6.95 2.21 -3.08
C TRP A 320 7.97 1.58 -2.13
N ILE A 321 7.51 0.74 -1.20
CA ILE A 321 8.39 0.00 -0.28
C ILE A 321 9.31 -0.94 -1.06
N SER A 322 8.79 -1.60 -2.10
CA SER A 322 9.55 -2.49 -3.00
C SER A 322 10.62 -1.73 -3.79
N LEU A 323 10.30 -0.53 -4.28
CA LEU A 323 11.29 0.35 -4.91
C LEU A 323 12.39 0.74 -3.92
N GLY A 324 12.02 1.09 -2.69
CA GLY A 324 12.99 1.33 -1.61
C GLY A 324 13.90 0.12 -1.37
N LEU A 325 13.32 -1.09 -1.32
CA LEU A 325 14.06 -2.35 -1.16
C LEU A 325 14.96 -2.65 -2.37
N PHE A 326 14.53 -2.33 -3.58
CA PHE A 326 15.30 -2.50 -4.82
C PHE A 326 16.56 -1.63 -4.85
N LEU A 327 16.41 -0.36 -4.43
CA LEU A 327 17.51 0.61 -4.31
C LEU A 327 18.42 0.34 -3.10
N SER A 328 17.96 -0.45 -2.13
CA SER A 328 18.65 -0.73 -0.89
C SER A 328 19.83 -1.71 -1.02
N PRO A 329 20.71 -1.77 0.00
CA PRO A 329 21.73 -2.82 0.09
C PRO A 329 21.15 -4.19 0.47
N ALA A 330 19.84 -4.41 0.58
CA ALA A 330 19.23 -5.66 1.10
C ALA A 330 19.63 -6.96 0.37
N HIS A 331 20.21 -6.83 -0.83
CA HIS A 331 20.76 -7.93 -1.64
C HIS A 331 22.13 -8.41 -1.15
N GLU A 332 22.79 -7.64 -0.29
CA GLU A 332 24.07 -8.02 0.28
C GLU A 332 23.93 -8.98 1.47
N ARG A 333 24.97 -9.79 1.69
CA ARG A 333 25.11 -10.62 2.90
C ARG A 333 25.63 -9.78 4.07
N ASP A 334 25.39 -10.25 5.29
CA ASP A 334 25.97 -9.71 6.54
C ASP A 334 25.67 -8.22 6.78
N LEU A 335 24.45 -7.79 6.44
CA LEU A 335 24.00 -6.39 6.56
C LEU A 335 24.11 -5.83 7.99
N THR A 336 24.00 -6.68 8.99
CA THR A 336 24.15 -6.32 10.41
C THR A 336 25.53 -5.78 10.76
N HIS A 337 26.54 -6.00 9.90
CA HIS A 337 27.92 -5.56 10.09
C HIS A 337 28.32 -4.43 9.13
N LYS A 338 27.40 -3.98 8.26
CA LYS A 338 27.70 -3.06 7.18
C LYS A 338 27.13 -1.67 7.43
N TRP A 339 27.86 -0.69 6.91
CA TRP A 339 27.43 0.69 6.80
C TRP A 339 27.29 1.03 5.32
N ARG A 340 26.15 1.60 4.93
CA ARG A 340 25.77 1.82 3.53
C ARG A 340 25.13 3.17 3.33
N SER A 341 25.06 3.59 2.07
CA SER A 341 24.43 4.86 1.70
C SER A 341 23.02 4.98 2.31
N PRO A 342 22.68 6.15 2.87
CA PRO A 342 21.36 6.38 3.45
C PRO A 342 20.28 6.72 2.42
N ALA A 343 20.64 6.90 1.14
CA ALA A 343 19.72 7.40 0.12
C ALA A 343 18.41 6.58 -0.01
N PRO A 344 18.42 5.23 -0.01
CA PRO A 344 17.18 4.45 -0.07
C PRO A 344 16.29 4.63 1.18
N ARG A 345 16.89 4.93 2.34
CA ARG A 345 16.15 5.25 3.56
C ARG A 345 15.52 6.64 3.45
N TRP A 346 16.24 7.63 2.93
CA TRP A 346 15.71 8.97 2.68
C TRP A 346 14.53 8.94 1.72
N PHE A 347 14.64 8.16 0.65
CA PHE A 347 13.54 7.90 -0.26
C PHE A 347 12.28 7.41 0.48
N LEU A 348 12.40 6.38 1.34
CA LEU A 348 11.25 5.88 2.11
C LEU A 348 10.70 6.92 3.10
N ILE A 349 11.55 7.67 3.80
CA ILE A 349 11.09 8.72 4.71
C ILE A 349 10.31 9.80 3.94
N ILE A 350 10.79 10.19 2.76
CA ILE A 350 10.10 11.17 1.91
C ILE A 350 8.74 10.61 1.45
N VAL A 351 8.68 9.36 0.98
CA VAL A 351 7.42 8.72 0.58
C VAL A 351 6.42 8.70 1.73
N TYR A 352 6.83 8.24 2.91
CA TYR A 352 5.96 8.21 4.10
C TYR A 352 5.54 9.62 4.51
N SER A 353 6.46 10.60 4.47
CA SER A 353 6.17 11.99 4.77
C SER A 353 5.19 12.60 3.76
N ALA A 354 5.29 12.26 2.48
CA ALA A 354 4.37 12.73 1.46
C ALA A 354 2.97 12.14 1.66
N ILE A 355 2.86 10.85 1.93
CA ILE A 355 1.57 10.19 2.15
C ILE A 355 0.88 10.80 3.37
N TYR A 356 1.54 10.80 4.54
CA TYR A 356 0.91 11.32 5.76
C TYR A 356 0.76 12.83 5.78
N GLY A 357 1.74 13.54 5.20
CA GLY A 357 1.67 14.98 5.07
C GLY A 357 0.49 15.39 4.22
N VAL A 358 0.34 14.83 3.01
CA VAL A 358 -0.78 15.18 2.13
C VAL A 358 -2.12 14.80 2.77
N THR A 359 -2.27 13.60 3.33
CA THR A 359 -3.55 13.21 3.96
C THR A 359 -3.88 14.03 5.19
N GLY A 360 -2.91 14.26 6.07
CA GLY A 360 -3.09 15.03 7.29
C GLY A 360 -3.38 16.49 7.01
N TRP A 361 -2.59 17.14 6.15
CA TRP A 361 -2.80 18.54 5.80
C TRP A 361 -4.07 18.76 4.95
N ASN A 362 -4.48 17.79 4.12
CA ASN A 362 -5.77 17.87 3.43
C ASN A 362 -6.94 17.89 4.41
N LYS A 363 -6.93 16.99 5.41
CA LYS A 363 -7.93 16.98 6.49
C LYS A 363 -7.95 18.32 7.24
N VAL A 364 -6.78 18.85 7.58
CA VAL A 364 -6.63 20.12 8.31
C VAL A 364 -7.21 21.30 7.53
N LEU A 365 -6.86 21.41 6.24
CA LEU A 365 -7.11 22.62 5.43
C LEU A 365 -8.42 22.59 4.65
N HIS A 366 -8.88 21.41 4.22
CA HIS A 366 -9.97 21.28 3.26
C HIS A 366 -11.22 20.59 3.83
N GLU A 367 -11.14 19.99 5.02
CA GLU A 367 -12.24 19.20 5.58
C GLU A 367 -12.57 19.63 7.03
N PRO A 368 -13.26 20.77 7.24
CA PRO A 368 -13.54 21.30 8.58
C PRO A 368 -14.23 20.32 9.54
N ALA A 369 -14.99 19.36 8.99
CA ALA A 369 -15.68 18.32 9.74
C ALA A 369 -14.72 17.39 10.52
N TRP A 370 -13.43 17.34 10.18
CA TRP A 370 -12.44 16.62 10.99
C TRP A 370 -12.16 17.32 12.34
N TRP A 371 -12.41 18.62 12.45
CA TRP A 371 -12.17 19.38 13.69
C TRP A 371 -13.36 19.39 14.66
N THR A 372 -14.44 18.64 14.36
CA THR A 372 -15.67 18.68 15.14
C THR A 372 -15.74 17.55 16.19
N ASP A 373 -16.92 16.98 16.36
CA ASP A 373 -17.33 15.92 17.27
C ASP A 373 -16.89 14.50 16.88
N GLY A 374 -16.05 14.36 15.85
CA GLY A 374 -15.55 13.06 15.38
C GLY A 374 -16.56 12.24 14.57
N VAL A 375 -17.67 12.84 14.13
CA VAL A 375 -18.67 12.18 13.26
C VAL A 375 -18.03 11.64 11.99
N VAL A 376 -17.05 12.35 11.40
CA VAL A 376 -16.36 11.88 10.19
C VAL A 376 -15.68 10.53 10.42
N LEU A 377 -14.98 10.35 11.54
CA LEU A 377 -14.34 9.07 11.86
C LEU A 377 -15.38 7.98 12.16
N GLY A 378 -16.47 8.33 12.86
CA GLY A 378 -17.60 7.42 13.07
C GLY A 378 -18.20 6.92 11.75
N GLN A 379 -18.36 7.80 10.76
CA GLN A 379 -18.83 7.44 9.42
C GLN A 379 -17.83 6.52 8.69
N HIS A 380 -16.52 6.76 8.82
CA HIS A 380 -15.51 5.86 8.25
C HIS A 380 -15.57 4.44 8.84
N PHE A 381 -15.90 4.30 10.14
CA PHE A 381 -16.11 2.98 10.74
C PHE A 381 -17.36 2.27 10.22
N LEU A 382 -18.35 3.01 9.73
CA LEU A 382 -19.60 2.47 9.20
C LEU A 382 -19.61 2.35 7.67
N HIS A 383 -18.59 2.87 6.99
CA HIS A 383 -18.56 2.90 5.53
C HIS A 383 -18.47 1.49 4.94
N PHE A 384 -19.35 1.18 3.98
CA PHE A 384 -19.49 -0.17 3.43
C PHE A 384 -18.20 -0.77 2.86
N HIS A 385 -17.40 0.05 2.15
CA HIS A 385 -16.19 -0.45 1.48
C HIS A 385 -14.97 -0.64 2.39
N HIS A 386 -14.88 0.07 3.51
CA HIS A 386 -13.65 0.09 4.32
C HIS A 386 -13.89 0.08 5.83
N GLY A 387 -15.13 -0.01 6.29
CA GLY A 387 -15.52 -0.08 7.69
C GLY A 387 -16.16 -1.43 8.03
N LEU A 388 -17.25 -1.37 8.80
CA LEU A 388 -18.15 -2.46 9.17
C LEU A 388 -17.52 -3.64 9.95
N LYS A 389 -16.31 -3.46 10.49
CA LYS A 389 -15.80 -4.44 11.46
C LYS A 389 -16.56 -4.30 12.78
N PRO A 390 -16.80 -5.41 13.52
CA PRO A 390 -17.55 -5.37 14.78
C PRO A 390 -17.04 -4.31 15.77
N LEU A 391 -15.71 -4.19 15.91
CA LEU A 391 -15.10 -3.19 16.78
C LEU A 391 -15.30 -1.75 16.27
N GLY A 392 -15.25 -1.55 14.96
CA GLY A 392 -15.53 -0.24 14.33
C GLY A 392 -16.97 0.20 14.57
N ILE A 393 -17.94 -0.69 14.38
CA ILE A 393 -19.36 -0.44 14.63
C ILE A 393 -19.61 -0.11 16.11
N TRP A 394 -18.94 -0.83 17.03
CA TRP A 394 -19.04 -0.51 18.45
C TRP A 394 -18.43 0.87 18.77
N LEU A 395 -17.25 1.18 18.20
CA LEU A 395 -16.57 2.46 18.38
C LEU A 395 -17.34 3.64 17.78
N SER A 396 -18.08 3.45 16.68
CA SER A 396 -18.89 4.52 16.08
C SER A 396 -20.03 4.98 17.00
N GLY A 397 -20.44 4.16 17.97
CA GLY A 397 -21.39 4.56 19.02
C GLY A 397 -20.76 5.32 20.19
N GLN A 398 -19.42 5.37 20.29
CA GLN A 398 -18.71 5.97 21.42
C GLN A 398 -18.45 7.46 21.18
N THR A 399 -19.50 8.28 21.26
CA THR A 399 -19.46 9.72 20.96
C THR A 399 -18.47 10.53 21.80
N TRP A 400 -18.11 10.07 22.99
CA TRP A 400 -17.09 10.72 23.82
C TRP A 400 -15.65 10.41 23.37
N LEU A 401 -15.43 9.28 22.71
CA LEU A 401 -14.12 8.81 22.28
C LEU A 401 -13.78 9.25 20.86
N LEU A 402 -14.78 9.35 19.97
CA LEU A 402 -14.61 9.75 18.58
C LEU A 402 -13.89 11.10 18.39
N PRO A 403 -14.21 12.19 19.13
CA PRO A 403 -13.48 13.44 19.02
C PRO A 403 -11.99 13.27 19.34
N VAL A 404 -11.66 12.50 20.38
CA VAL A 404 -10.28 12.24 20.80
C VAL A 404 -9.53 11.46 19.73
N MET A 405 -10.13 10.40 19.17
CA MET A 405 -9.52 9.61 18.10
C MET A 405 -9.35 10.41 16.80
N THR A 406 -10.33 11.25 16.47
CA THR A 406 -10.31 12.11 15.28
C THR A 406 -9.19 13.14 15.40
N LEU A 407 -9.10 13.84 16.53
CA LEU A 407 -8.02 14.79 16.78
C LEU A 407 -6.66 14.10 16.79
N THR A 408 -6.56 12.92 17.40
CA THR A 408 -5.32 12.12 17.38
C THR A 408 -4.89 11.77 15.96
N THR A 409 -5.84 11.39 15.10
CA THR A 409 -5.58 11.07 13.68
C THR A 409 -5.02 12.28 12.94
N ILE A 410 -5.68 13.44 13.05
CA ILE A 410 -5.25 14.68 12.39
C ILE A 410 -3.86 15.09 12.87
N LEU A 411 -3.65 15.14 14.19
CA LEU A 411 -2.38 15.53 14.78
C LEU A 411 -1.27 14.58 14.38
N TRP A 412 -1.51 13.27 14.43
CA TRP A 412 -0.49 12.29 14.08
C TRP A 412 -0.13 12.36 12.59
N GLU A 413 -1.12 12.37 11.67
CA GLU A 413 -0.84 12.44 10.24
C GLU A 413 -0.16 13.75 9.84
N SER A 414 -0.64 14.91 10.33
CA SER A 414 -0.08 16.22 9.98
C SER A 414 1.31 16.48 10.57
N LEU A 415 1.59 15.95 11.76
CA LEU A 415 2.89 16.13 12.43
C LEU A 415 3.90 15.04 12.06
N PHE A 416 3.48 13.87 11.57
CA PHE A 416 4.37 12.77 11.18
C PHE A 416 5.56 13.23 10.29
N PRO A 417 5.34 14.02 9.20
CA PRO A 417 6.42 14.48 8.32
C PRO A 417 7.50 15.31 9.03
N LEU A 418 7.17 15.94 10.16
CA LEU A 418 8.12 16.73 10.94
C LEU A 418 8.78 15.88 12.03
N LEU A 419 7.97 15.12 12.76
CA LEU A 419 8.42 14.37 13.93
C LEU A 419 9.31 13.17 13.57
N ILE A 420 9.13 12.57 12.39
CA ILE A 420 9.91 11.40 11.95
C ILE A 420 11.41 11.69 11.82
N TRP A 421 11.79 12.95 11.55
CA TRP A 421 13.18 13.40 11.43
C TRP A 421 13.85 13.69 12.78
N ILE A 422 13.06 13.86 13.85
CA ILE A 422 13.59 14.18 15.17
C ILE A 422 14.02 12.88 15.85
N ARG A 423 15.33 12.63 15.90
CA ARG A 423 15.91 11.38 16.43
C ARG A 423 15.34 10.91 17.77
N ARG A 424 15.05 11.83 18.70
CA ARG A 424 14.49 11.50 20.02
C ARG A 424 13.02 11.08 19.97
N LEU A 425 12.25 11.63 19.03
CA LEU A 425 10.82 11.36 18.90
C LEU A 425 10.53 10.23 17.91
N ASN A 426 11.41 9.98 16.94
CA ASN A 426 11.31 8.92 15.94
C ASN A 426 10.83 7.55 16.50
N PRO A 427 11.40 6.96 17.57
CA PRO A 427 10.88 5.70 18.10
C PRO A 427 9.45 5.80 18.66
N ILE A 428 9.10 6.94 19.27
CA ILE A 428 7.75 7.19 19.79
C ILE A 428 6.75 7.33 18.64
N VAL A 429 7.11 8.09 17.60
CA VAL A 429 6.29 8.29 16.40
C VAL A 429 6.03 6.97 15.69
N LEU A 430 7.04 6.11 15.57
CA LEU A 430 6.88 4.79 14.96
C LEU A 430 6.03 3.86 15.85
N ALA A 431 6.20 3.88 17.17
CA ALA A 431 5.34 3.11 18.08
C ALA A 431 3.87 3.57 18.00
N LEU A 432 3.62 4.88 17.97
CA LEU A 432 2.30 5.45 17.72
C LEU A 432 1.76 5.05 16.35
N GLY A 433 2.63 5.00 15.33
CA GLY A 433 2.29 4.45 14.02
C GLY A 433 1.84 2.99 14.10
N ILE A 434 2.52 2.13 14.86
CA ILE A 434 2.11 0.73 15.04
C ILE A 434 0.71 0.68 15.66
N ALA A 435 0.48 1.45 16.73
CA ALA A 435 -0.81 1.51 17.40
C ALA A 435 -1.91 2.04 16.46
N PHE A 436 -1.66 3.13 15.74
CA PHE A 436 -2.58 3.73 14.78
C PHE A 436 -3.02 2.73 13.71
N HIS A 437 -2.07 2.06 13.06
CA HIS A 437 -2.36 1.03 12.05
C HIS A 437 -3.03 -0.21 12.65
N SER A 438 -2.73 -0.56 13.91
CA SER A 438 -3.41 -1.66 14.59
C SER A 438 -4.88 -1.33 14.81
N VAL A 439 -5.19 -0.09 15.21
CA VAL A 439 -6.57 0.38 15.30
C VAL A 439 -7.25 0.25 13.95
N LEU A 440 -6.67 0.78 12.87
CA LEU A 440 -7.23 0.63 11.52
C LEU A 440 -7.45 -0.85 11.12
N LEU A 441 -6.49 -1.72 11.42
CA LEU A 441 -6.61 -3.16 11.13
C LEU A 441 -7.78 -3.81 11.89
N LEU A 442 -8.07 -3.36 13.10
CA LEU A 442 -9.12 -3.93 13.95
C LEU A 442 -10.50 -3.31 13.71
N THR A 443 -10.55 -2.03 13.33
CA THR A 443 -11.80 -1.26 13.20
C THR A 443 -12.25 -1.08 11.76
N MET A 444 -11.35 -1.22 10.79
CA MET A 444 -11.58 -0.92 9.39
C MET A 444 -11.13 -2.08 8.48
N SER A 445 -11.85 -2.28 7.38
CA SER A 445 -11.60 -3.31 6.37
C SER A 445 -10.66 -2.82 5.26
N VAL A 446 -9.57 -2.15 5.64
CA VAL A 446 -8.58 -1.55 4.71
C VAL A 446 -7.57 -2.56 4.13
N GLY A 447 -7.90 -3.85 4.12
CA GLY A 447 -7.00 -4.93 3.72
C GLY A 447 -5.76 -5.04 4.62
N PRO A 448 -4.61 -5.51 4.11
CA PRO A 448 -3.40 -5.67 4.89
C PRO A 448 -2.54 -4.40 4.93
N PHE A 449 -3.14 -3.22 4.72
CA PHE A 449 -2.45 -1.93 4.74
C PHE A 449 -1.56 -1.75 5.97
N ALA A 450 -2.05 -2.10 7.16
CA ALA A 450 -1.29 -2.02 8.41
C ALA A 450 0.03 -2.81 8.35
N ILE A 451 -0.02 -4.04 7.83
CA ILE A 451 1.15 -4.94 7.75
C ILE A 451 2.15 -4.42 6.73
N VAL A 452 1.66 -3.91 5.59
CA VAL A 452 2.48 -3.24 4.57
C VAL A 452 3.18 -2.01 5.18
N MET A 453 2.50 -1.21 5.98
CA MET A 453 3.13 -0.06 6.64
C MET A 453 4.20 -0.50 7.64
N TRP A 454 3.92 -1.49 8.47
CA TRP A 454 4.89 -1.99 9.45
C TRP A 454 6.16 -2.55 8.82
N SER A 455 6.10 -3.04 7.58
CA SER A 455 7.27 -3.64 6.95
C SER A 455 8.43 -2.65 6.77
N ALA A 456 8.16 -1.36 6.57
CA ALA A 456 9.23 -0.36 6.42
C ALA A 456 9.77 0.19 7.75
N TYR A 457 9.06 -0.01 8.87
CA TYR A 457 9.39 0.63 10.15
C TYR A 457 10.81 0.34 10.65
N PRO A 458 11.39 -0.87 10.48
CA PRO A 458 12.78 -1.12 10.88
C PRO A 458 13.81 -0.19 10.22
N VAL A 459 13.52 0.29 9.01
CA VAL A 459 14.40 1.21 8.26
C VAL A 459 14.07 2.67 8.54
N LEU A 460 12.81 2.99 8.85
CA LEU A 460 12.42 4.34 9.28
C LEU A 460 13.00 4.70 10.65
N LEU A 461 13.21 3.70 11.52
CA LEU A 461 13.90 3.88 12.79
C LEU A 461 15.30 4.45 12.56
N HIS A 462 15.71 5.44 13.36
CA HIS A 462 17.06 5.99 13.25
C HIS A 462 18.11 4.87 13.38
N PRO A 463 19.12 4.83 12.49
CA PRO A 463 20.03 3.69 12.38
C PRO A 463 20.82 3.42 13.66
N GLU A 464 21.16 4.45 14.43
CA GLU A 464 21.83 4.31 15.72
C GLU A 464 20.93 3.65 16.77
N LEU A 465 19.64 4.03 16.79
CA LEU A 465 18.64 3.44 17.69
C LEU A 465 18.32 2.00 17.28
N ALA A 466 18.17 1.75 15.98
CA ALA A 466 17.93 0.42 15.44
C ALA A 466 19.09 -0.54 15.77
N ARG A 467 20.34 -0.08 15.61
CA ARG A 467 21.53 -0.84 15.98
C ARG A 467 21.60 -1.10 17.48
N ALA A 468 21.33 -0.08 18.31
CA ALA A 468 21.32 -0.24 19.76
C ALA A 468 20.27 -1.26 20.21
N LEU A 469 19.07 -1.23 19.61
CA LEU A 469 18.02 -2.21 19.86
C LEU A 469 18.45 -3.61 19.44
N TRP A 470 19.05 -3.76 18.25
CA TRP A 470 19.58 -5.04 17.77
C TRP A 470 20.61 -5.65 18.74
N LEU A 471 21.57 -4.86 19.20
CA LEU A 471 22.58 -5.30 20.17
C LEU A 471 21.94 -5.70 21.52
N ARG A 472 20.93 -4.95 21.99
CA ARG A 472 20.18 -5.28 23.22
C ARG A 472 19.40 -6.57 23.11
N LEU A 473 18.85 -6.89 21.93
CA LEU A 473 18.13 -8.13 21.66
C LEU A 473 19.05 -9.35 21.47
N GLY A 474 20.33 -9.24 21.85
CA GLY A 474 21.29 -10.34 21.77
C GLY A 474 21.94 -10.49 20.39
N GLY A 475 21.79 -9.51 19.51
CA GLY A 475 22.52 -9.45 18.25
C GLY A 475 24.03 -9.44 18.50
N ARG A 476 24.69 -10.59 18.29
CA ARG A 476 26.15 -10.69 18.45
C ARG A 476 26.83 -10.04 17.25
N SER A 477 27.67 -9.04 17.49
CA SER A 477 28.73 -8.64 16.56
C SER A 477 29.81 -9.72 16.61
N ARG A 478 29.62 -10.81 15.86
CA ARG A 478 30.69 -11.76 15.58
C ARG A 478 31.71 -11.15 14.64
#